data_AF-A0A8T1RX98-F1
#
_entry.id   AF-A0A8T1RX98-F1
#
_cell.length_a   1.000
_cell.length_b   1.000
_cell.length_c   1.000
_cell.angle_alpha   90.00
_cell.angle_beta   90.00
_cell.angle_gamma   90.00
#
_symmetry.space_group_name_H-M   'P 1'
#
loop_
_entity.id
_entity.type
_entity.pdbx_description
1 polymer ?
#
loop_
_entity_poly.entity_id
_entity_poly.type
_entity_poly.pdbx_seq_one_letter_code
_entity_poly.pdbx_strand_id
1 'polypeptide(L)'
;MLNYILTGIKQAGEQTLNWSKVHNTMQGEKKHPSNFYKKLCKAFCIYTNIDPKAADTQSTVRLIFIYQSALDIKKRLQRLEGAEEKSLEELVSVCSPYITHTKNIQKTKPRPSVI
;
A
#
# COMPACT_ATOMS: atom_id res chain seq x y z
N MET A 1 11.68 -34.39 21.92
CA MET A 1 12.70 -33.95 20.95
C MET A 1 12.08 -33.30 19.71
N LEU A 2 11.09 -33.90 19.03
CA LEU A 2 10.41 -33.33 17.85
C LEU A 2 9.77 -31.94 18.08
N ASN A 3 9.20 -31.68 19.25
CA ASN A 3 8.60 -30.37 19.57
C ASN A 3 9.63 -29.23 19.56
N TYR A 4 10.89 -29.48 19.94
CA TYR A 4 11.93 -28.44 19.94
C TYR A 4 12.38 -28.10 18.51
N ILE A 5 12.40 -29.09 17.62
CA ILE A 5 12.72 -28.89 16.20
C ILE A 5 11.59 -28.12 15.52
N LEU A 6 10.34 -28.49 15.77
CA LEU A 6 9.17 -27.77 15.24
C LEU A 6 9.08 -26.34 15.76
N THR A 7 9.30 -26.12 17.06
CA THR A 7 9.35 -24.78 17.65
C THR A 7 10.53 -23.98 17.10
N GLY A 8 11.72 -24.58 16.95
CA GLY A 8 12.88 -23.91 16.36
C GLY A 8 12.69 -23.53 14.89
N ILE A 9 12.06 -24.41 14.09
CA ILE A 9 11.69 -24.13 12.69
C ILE A 9 10.63 -23.03 12.63
N LYS A 10 9.62 -23.09 13.51
CA LYS A 10 8.56 -22.08 13.60
C LYS A 10 9.13 -20.73 14.01
N GLN A 11 10.03 -20.68 14.98
CA GLN A 11 10.67 -19.45 15.47
C GLN A 11 11.68 -18.88 14.45
N ALA A 12 12.40 -19.73 13.72
CA ALA A 12 13.25 -19.31 12.60
C ALA A 12 12.43 -18.82 11.38
N GLY A 13 11.24 -19.37 11.15
CA GLY A 13 10.29 -18.93 10.12
C GLY A 13 9.49 -17.69 10.50
N GLU A 14 9.16 -17.51 11.79
CA GLU A 14 8.45 -16.37 12.36
C GLU A 14 9.34 -15.12 12.46
N GLN A 15 10.67 -15.26 12.52
CA GLN A 15 11.59 -14.14 12.71
C GLN A 15 11.94 -13.36 11.44
N THR A 16 11.68 -13.87 10.24
CA THR A 16 11.93 -13.09 9.03
C THR A 16 10.70 -12.27 8.65
N LEU A 17 10.51 -11.13 9.32
CA LEU A 17 9.58 -10.09 8.86
C LEU A 17 10.00 -9.64 7.46
N ASN A 18 9.30 -10.12 6.43
CA ASN A 18 9.65 -9.81 5.05
C ASN A 18 8.97 -8.51 4.62
N TRP A 19 9.51 -7.40 5.14
CA TRP A 19 9.10 -6.05 4.80
C TRP A 19 9.30 -5.75 3.31
N SER A 20 10.30 -6.34 2.65
CA SER A 20 10.52 -6.17 1.21
C SER A 20 9.27 -6.58 0.41
N LYS A 21 8.61 -7.69 0.76
CA LYS A 21 7.37 -8.11 0.07
C LYS A 21 6.19 -7.19 0.35
N VAL A 22 6.09 -6.62 1.55
CA VAL A 22 5.10 -5.57 1.85
C VAL A 22 5.39 -4.32 1.00
N HIS A 23 6.66 -3.88 0.96
CA HIS A 23 7.12 -2.74 0.18
C HIS A 23 6.99 -2.93 -1.34
N ASN A 24 6.96 -4.16 -1.82
CA ASN A 24 6.73 -4.48 -3.24
C ASN A 24 5.24 -4.57 -3.62
N THR A 25 4.32 -4.42 -2.67
CA THR A 25 2.88 -4.43 -2.95
C THR A 25 2.43 -3.07 -3.46
N MET A 26 2.75 -2.73 -4.71
CA MET A 26 2.31 -1.47 -5.32
C MET A 26 0.88 -1.55 -5.87
N GLN A 27 0.14 -0.44 -5.83
CA GLN A 27 -1.12 -0.29 -6.54
C GLN A 27 -0.83 -0.19 -8.05
N GLY A 28 -1.12 -1.27 -8.78
CA GLY A 28 -0.99 -1.29 -10.23
C GLY A 28 -2.00 -0.39 -10.93
N GLU A 29 -1.70 0.00 -12.17
CA GLU A 29 -2.43 0.96 -13.02
C GLU A 29 -3.90 0.63 -13.35
N LYS A 30 -4.42 -0.52 -12.91
CA LYS A 30 -5.82 -0.94 -13.15
C LYS A 30 -6.47 -1.50 -11.89
N LYS A 31 -5.84 -1.35 -10.73
CA LYS A 31 -6.36 -1.92 -9.47
C LYS A 31 -7.13 -0.88 -8.70
N HIS A 32 -8.39 -1.21 -8.45
CA HIS A 32 -9.26 -0.45 -7.56
C HIS A 32 -8.60 -0.29 -6.16
N PRO A 33 -8.66 0.90 -5.53
CA PRO A 33 -8.02 1.17 -4.24
C PRO A 33 -8.41 0.19 -3.14
N SER A 34 -9.68 -0.22 -3.07
CA SER A 34 -10.13 -1.25 -2.12
C SER A 34 -9.51 -2.62 -2.36
N ASN A 35 -9.25 -3.00 -3.61
CA ASN A 35 -8.59 -4.25 -3.94
C ASN A 35 -7.09 -4.18 -3.59
N PHE A 36 -6.49 -3.01 -3.78
CA PHE A 36 -5.13 -2.74 -3.33
C PHE A 36 -5.02 -2.85 -1.80
N TYR A 37 -5.91 -2.19 -1.04
CA TYR A 37 -5.95 -2.29 0.42
C TYR A 37 -6.08 -3.74 0.91
N LYS A 38 -7.01 -4.53 0.34
CA LYS A 38 -7.15 -5.96 0.65
C LYS A 38 -5.86 -6.75 0.42
N LYS A 39 -5.14 -6.46 -0.68
CA LYS A 39 -3.87 -7.11 -0.99
C LYS A 39 -2.77 -6.68 0.00
N LEU A 40 -2.75 -5.41 0.39
CA LEU A 40 -1.81 -4.87 1.37
C LEU A 40 -2.03 -5.54 2.74
N CYS A 41 -3.26 -5.59 3.25
CA CYS A 41 -3.57 -6.31 4.49
C CYS A 41 -3.14 -7.78 4.43
N LYS A 42 -3.41 -8.46 3.30
CA LYS A 42 -2.97 -9.85 3.09
C LYS A 42 -1.45 -9.98 3.10
N ALA A 43 -0.71 -9.01 2.56
CA ALA A 43 0.75 -9.01 2.59
C ALA A 43 1.29 -8.85 4.02
N PHE A 44 0.69 -7.98 4.84
CA PHE A 44 1.02 -7.86 6.26
C PHE A 44 0.79 -9.19 7.00
N CYS A 45 -0.39 -9.78 6.88
CA CYS A 45 -0.69 -11.04 7.57
C CYS A 45 0.26 -12.18 7.15
N ILE A 46 0.60 -12.30 5.86
CA ILE A 46 1.41 -13.41 5.35
C ILE A 46 2.92 -13.22 5.59
N TYR A 47 3.42 -11.98 5.47
CA TYR A 47 4.87 -11.73 5.42
C TYR A 47 5.45 -11.11 6.67
N THR A 48 4.63 -10.51 7.53
CA THR A 48 5.09 -9.93 8.80
C THR A 48 4.41 -10.53 10.01
N ASN A 49 3.34 -11.32 9.83
CA ASN A 49 2.53 -11.86 10.93
C ASN A 49 1.98 -10.75 11.87
N ILE A 50 1.96 -9.50 11.39
CA ILE A 50 1.41 -8.35 12.10
C ILE A 50 -0.04 -8.18 11.65
N ASP A 51 -0.94 -7.95 12.60
CA ASP A 51 -2.32 -7.59 12.28
C ASP A 51 -2.37 -6.16 11.73
N PRO A 52 -2.70 -5.96 10.43
CA PRO A 52 -2.79 -4.63 9.84
C PRO A 52 -3.91 -3.76 10.45
N LYS A 53 -4.84 -4.35 11.23
CA LYS A 53 -5.94 -3.63 11.88
C LYS A 53 -5.65 -3.26 13.34
N ALA A 54 -4.57 -3.77 13.93
CA ALA A 54 -4.15 -3.40 15.27
C ALA A 54 -3.81 -1.90 15.33
N ALA A 55 -4.19 -1.22 16.41
CA ALA A 55 -4.01 0.22 16.58
C ALA A 55 -2.56 0.67 16.31
N ASP A 56 -1.59 -0.08 16.83
CA ASP A 56 -0.16 0.19 16.68
C ASP A 56 0.34 0.09 15.24
N THR A 57 -0.36 -0.67 14.38
CA THR A 57 0.05 -0.93 12.99
C THR A 57 -0.71 -0.08 11.98
N GLN A 58 -1.89 0.43 12.33
CA GLN A 58 -2.74 1.18 11.40
C GLN A 58 -2.04 2.40 10.79
N SER A 59 -1.26 3.14 11.59
CA SER A 59 -0.48 4.29 11.09
C SER A 59 0.53 3.87 10.01
N THR A 60 1.20 2.74 10.20
CA THR A 60 2.16 2.18 9.24
C THR A 60 1.46 1.70 7.97
N VAL A 61 0.32 1.01 8.09
CA VAL A 61 -0.47 0.56 6.94
C VAL A 61 -1.00 1.75 6.15
N ARG A 62 -1.45 2.82 6.83
CA ARG A 62 -1.88 4.08 6.22
C ARG A 62 -0.76 4.71 5.41
N LEU A 63 0.42 4.86 6.02
CA LEU A 63 1.59 5.46 5.38
C LEU A 63 1.98 4.69 4.11
N ILE A 64 2.03 3.36 4.20
CA ILE A 64 2.36 2.48 3.09
C ILE A 64 1.28 2.55 2.00
N PHE A 65 -0.01 2.58 2.38
CA PHE A 65 -1.11 2.76 1.44
C PHE A 65 -0.97 4.07 0.65
N ILE A 66 -0.67 5.19 1.30
CA ILE A 66 -0.47 6.48 0.62
C ILE A 66 0.73 6.44 -0.33
N TYR A 67 1.87 5.89 0.09
CA TYR A 67 3.09 5.88 -0.72
C TYR A 67 3.08 4.89 -1.88
N GLN A 68 2.41 3.75 -1.71
CA GLN A 68 2.31 2.69 -2.71
C GLN A 68 1.06 2.78 -3.58
N SER A 69 0.17 3.72 -3.29
CA SER A 69 -0.93 4.07 -4.17
C SER A 69 -0.42 4.59 -5.52
N ALA A 70 -1.24 4.44 -6.56
CA ALA A 70 -0.92 4.98 -7.87
C ALA A 70 -0.78 6.51 -7.81
N LEU A 71 0.00 7.10 -8.73
CA LEU A 71 0.41 8.50 -8.65
C LEU A 71 -0.77 9.49 -8.61
N ASP A 72 -1.83 9.22 -9.35
CA ASP A 72 -3.08 10.00 -9.38
C ASP A 72 -3.82 9.95 -8.04
N ILE A 73 -3.86 8.78 -7.40
CA ILE A 73 -4.44 8.58 -6.08
C ILE A 73 -3.58 9.24 -5.01
N LYS A 74 -2.26 9.04 -5.05
CA LYS A 74 -1.31 9.67 -4.13
C LYS A 74 -1.43 11.19 -4.15
N LYS A 75 -1.51 11.81 -5.33
CA LYS A 75 -1.72 13.27 -5.47
C LYS A 75 -3.03 13.75 -4.86
N ARG A 76 -4.08 12.94 -4.91
CA ARG A 76 -5.38 13.26 -4.28
C ARG A 76 -5.31 13.14 -2.77
N LEU A 77 -4.73 12.04 -2.27
CA LEU A 77 -4.51 11.81 -0.85
C LEU A 77 -3.66 12.93 -0.23
N GLN A 78 -2.62 13.41 -0.93
CA GLN A 78 -1.81 14.55 -0.49
C GLN A 78 -2.55 15.89 -0.46
N ARG A 79 -3.61 16.06 -1.25
CA ARG A 79 -4.45 17.27 -1.26
C ARG A 79 -5.60 17.18 -0.25
N LEU A 80 -5.85 15.99 0.30
CA LEU A 80 -6.87 15.76 1.29
C LEU A 80 -6.34 16.27 2.63
N GLU A 81 -6.92 17.35 3.14
CA GLU A 81 -6.58 17.88 4.45
C GLU A 81 -6.85 16.83 5.54
N GLY A 82 -5.91 16.67 6.47
CA GLY A 82 -5.97 15.65 7.53
C GLY A 82 -5.91 14.20 7.02
N ALA A 83 -5.30 13.92 5.85
CA ALA A 83 -5.19 12.54 5.35
C ALA A 83 -4.49 11.57 6.32
N GLU A 84 -3.56 12.08 7.14
CA GLU A 84 -2.83 11.30 8.15
C GLU A 84 -3.70 10.93 9.35
N GLU A 85 -4.74 11.72 9.62
CA GLU A 85 -5.67 11.57 10.74
C GLU A 85 -6.90 10.71 10.39
N LYS A 86 -7.22 10.59 9.10
CA LYS A 86 -8.35 9.78 8.60
C LYS A 86 -8.11 8.29 8.73
N SER A 87 -9.16 7.52 8.96
CA SER A 87 -9.08 6.05 8.93
C SER A 87 -8.70 5.51 7.55
N LEU A 88 -8.13 4.32 7.50
CA LEU A 88 -7.80 3.65 6.23
C LEU A 88 -9.05 3.44 5.37
N GLU A 89 -10.18 3.13 6.00
CA GLU A 89 -11.47 2.95 5.36
C GLU A 89 -11.97 4.24 4.70
N GLU A 90 -11.81 5.40 5.36
CA GLU A 90 -12.11 6.71 4.79
C GLU A 90 -11.22 7.02 3.58
N LEU A 91 -9.91 6.77 3.68
CA LEU A 91 -8.98 7.00 2.57
C LEU A 91 -9.32 6.12 1.37
N VAL A 92 -9.64 4.85 1.61
CA VAL A 92 -10.10 3.92 0.56
C VAL A 92 -11.41 4.38 -0.05
N SER A 93 -12.35 4.87 0.75
CA SER A 93 -13.65 5.37 0.28
C SER A 93 -13.51 6.60 -0.63
N VAL A 94 -12.70 7.58 -0.21
CA VAL A 94 -12.36 8.77 -1.01
C VAL A 94 -11.73 8.39 -2.35
N CYS A 95 -10.95 7.32 -2.37
CA CYS A 95 -10.23 6.88 -3.56
C CYS A 95 -11.03 5.92 -4.45
N SER A 96 -12.00 5.20 -3.87
CA SER A 96 -12.86 4.19 -4.52
C SER A 96 -13.38 4.60 -5.92
N PRO A 97 -13.94 5.81 -6.15
CA PRO A 97 -14.42 6.20 -7.48
C PRO A 97 -13.32 6.37 -8.53
N TYR A 98 -12.04 6.36 -8.12
CA TYR A 98 -10.88 6.55 -9.00
C TYR A 98 -10.21 5.20 -9.26
N ILE A 99 -10.78 4.46 -10.21
CA ILE A 99 -10.01 3.45 -10.94
C ILE A 99 -8.98 4.23 -11.77
N THR A 100 -7.70 3.92 -11.62
CA THR A 100 -6.61 4.47 -12.42
C THR A 100 -7.00 4.43 -13.90
N HIS A 101 -7.42 5.59 -14.43
CA HIS A 101 -7.75 5.72 -15.83
C HIS A 101 -6.45 6.01 -16.56
N THR A 102 -6.00 5.07 -17.39
CA THR A 102 -4.85 5.23 -18.29
C THR A 102 -5.14 6.35 -19.28
N LYS A 103 -4.87 7.60 -18.90
CA LYS A 103 -4.69 8.71 -19.83
C LYS A 103 -3.48 9.54 -19.40
N ASN A 104 -2.30 9.06 -19.76
CA ASN A 104 -1.33 9.86 -20.51
C ASN A 104 -0.12 9.02 -20.95
N ILE A 105 -0.28 8.32 -22.08
CA ILE A 105 0.79 8.24 -23.06
C ILE A 105 0.33 9.14 -24.23
N GLN A 106 1.01 10.28 -24.35
CA GLN A 106 1.12 11.18 -25.51
C GLN A 106 -0.04 12.16 -25.85
N LYS A 107 0.17 13.44 -25.51
CA LYS A 107 0.30 14.49 -26.54
C LYS A 107 1.49 15.39 -26.23
N THR A 108 2.50 15.33 -27.09
CA THR A 108 3.60 16.27 -27.23
C THR A 108 3.09 17.71 -27.41
N LYS A 109 3.68 18.66 -26.70
CA LYS A 109 3.95 20.00 -27.26
C LYS A 109 5.46 20.22 -27.17
N PRO A 110 6.15 20.54 -28.28
CA PRO A 110 7.55 20.94 -28.21
C PRO A 110 7.67 22.18 -27.32
N ARG A 111 8.73 22.24 -26.51
CA ARG A 111 9.12 23.48 -25.82
C ARG A 111 9.25 24.58 -26.88
N PRO A 112 8.61 25.75 -26.72
CA PRO A 112 8.98 26.90 -27.52
C PRO A 112 10.43 27.25 -27.17
N SER A 113 11.29 27.26 -28.19
CA SER A 113 12.58 27.93 -28.10
C SER A 113 12.30 29.40 -27.80
N VAL A 114 12.66 29.85 -26.61
CA VAL A 114 12.68 31.26 -26.26
C VAL A 114 14.10 31.73 -26.50
N ILE A 115 14.24 32.42 -27.64
CA ILE A 115 15.30 33.33 -28.11
C ILE A 115 16.68 32.70 -28.31
#